data_AF-A0A3S4V9L3-F1
#
_entry.id   AF-A0A3S4V9L3-F1
#
_cell.length_a   1.000
_cell.length_b   1.000
_cell.length_c   1.000
_cell.angle_alpha   90.00
_cell.angle_beta   90.00
_cell.angle_gamma   90.00
#
_symmetry.space_group_name_H-M   'P 1'
#
loop_
_entity.id
_entity.type
_entity.pdbx_description
1 polymer ?
#
loop_
_entity_poly.entity_id
_entity_poly.type
_entity_poly.pdbx_seq_one_letter_code
_entity_poly.pdbx_strand_id
1 'polypeptide(L)'
;MFPEQFSEAAKMMGDLEAVKSDVVRILNHEEVLSRWEDYKQGMREKYEFLQDKQIRDNMEGFLNIVGKQIANESALLAELQLKLPFLLLFDKHLVSSDISASTEQQEFSSPLFDHITFPLELRQEIVKETPTEILFTRHNVATEIPKDVLKRIEEIYNQKYKPTVGYSFSTYNVDYGIRFQTDREGVFLREAQGSITEEVVNNTRLAISFTLRKIQ
;
A
#
# COMPACT_ATOMS: atom_id res chain seq x y z
N MET A 1 26.20 12.68 -30.64
CA MET A 1 25.89 11.62 -29.66
C MET A 1 24.39 11.69 -29.43
N PHE A 2 23.65 10.64 -29.78
CA PHE A 2 22.23 10.73 -30.15
C PHE A 2 21.30 10.76 -28.91
N PRO A 3 20.30 11.66 -28.86
CA PRO A 3 19.33 11.75 -27.75
C PRO A 3 18.55 10.45 -27.48
N GLU A 4 18.28 9.66 -28.52
CA GLU A 4 17.53 8.40 -28.40
C GLU A 4 18.28 7.33 -27.61
N GLN A 5 19.61 7.23 -27.79
CA GLN A 5 20.45 6.30 -27.04
C GLN A 5 20.53 6.65 -25.56
N PHE A 6 20.44 7.94 -25.22
CA PHE A 6 20.34 8.40 -23.83
C PHE A 6 18.97 8.07 -23.21
N SER A 7 17.88 8.19 -23.97
CA SER A 7 16.53 7.84 -23.51
C SER A 7 16.39 6.34 -23.24
N GLU A 8 16.93 5.48 -24.11
CA GLU A 8 16.91 4.03 -23.91
C GLU A 8 17.79 3.60 -22.73
N ALA A 9 18.98 4.20 -22.59
CA ALA A 9 19.86 3.95 -21.45
C ALA A 9 19.22 4.39 -20.12
N ALA A 10 18.56 5.55 -20.08
CA ALA A 10 17.84 6.02 -18.89
C ALA A 10 16.67 5.08 -18.52
N LYS A 11 15.94 4.57 -19.52
CA LYS A 11 14.87 3.58 -19.30
C LYS A 11 15.43 2.27 -18.74
N MET A 12 16.49 1.73 -19.33
CA MET A 12 17.16 0.52 -18.82
C MET A 12 17.68 0.69 -17.40
N MET A 13 18.17 1.89 -17.06
CA MET A 13 18.63 2.21 -15.71
C MET A 13 17.46 2.26 -14.72
N GLY A 14 16.32 2.85 -15.12
CA GLY A 14 15.08 2.83 -14.34
C GLY A 14 14.55 1.41 -14.11
N ASP A 15 14.55 0.57 -15.14
CA ASP A 15 14.13 -0.83 -15.06
C ASP A 15 15.05 -1.63 -14.11
N LEU A 16 16.37 -1.38 -14.17
CA LEU A 16 17.35 -2.03 -13.30
C LEU A 16 17.19 -1.61 -11.83
N GLU A 17 16.97 -0.33 -11.56
CA GLU A 17 16.75 0.17 -10.20
C GLU A 17 15.43 -0.36 -9.61
N ALA A 18 14.37 -0.49 -10.43
CA ALA A 18 13.11 -1.10 -10.00
C ALA A 18 13.32 -2.57 -9.56
N VAL A 19 14.06 -3.36 -10.35
CA VAL A 19 14.39 -4.75 -10.01
C VAL A 19 15.19 -4.86 -8.71
N LYS A 20 16.06 -3.89 -8.40
CA LYS A 20 16.82 -3.91 -7.14
C LYS A 20 15.91 -3.65 -5.94
N SER A 21 14.97 -2.71 -6.05
CA SER A 21 14.09 -2.32 -4.94
C SER A 21 13.00 -3.33 -4.62
N ASP A 22 12.73 -4.28 -5.53
CA ASP A 22 11.68 -5.27 -5.35
C ASP A 22 12.03 -6.27 -4.24
N VAL A 23 11.19 -6.30 -3.21
CA VAL A 23 11.22 -7.38 -2.21
C VAL A 23 10.73 -8.64 -2.88
N VAL A 24 11.60 -9.64 -3.00
CA VAL A 24 11.31 -10.89 -3.73
C VAL A 24 10.86 -12.06 -2.86
N ARG A 25 11.01 -11.98 -1.52
CA ARG A 25 10.70 -13.09 -0.61
C ARG A 25 10.50 -12.67 0.84
N ILE A 26 9.79 -13.51 1.59
CA ILE A 26 9.54 -13.39 3.04
C ILE A 26 10.44 -14.41 3.75
N LEU A 27 11.52 -13.92 4.38
CA LEU A 27 12.54 -14.79 4.99
C LEU A 27 12.02 -15.71 6.10
N ASN A 28 10.97 -15.29 6.80
CA ASN A 28 10.37 -16.03 7.91
C ASN A 28 8.97 -16.57 7.57
N HIS A 29 8.70 -16.90 6.30
CA HIS A 29 7.39 -17.39 5.87
C HIS A 29 6.93 -18.64 6.67
N GLU A 30 7.82 -19.60 6.90
CA GLU A 30 7.53 -20.79 7.74
C GLU A 30 7.11 -20.42 9.18
N GLU A 31 7.72 -19.39 9.76
CA GLU A 31 7.34 -18.91 11.09
C GLU A 31 5.95 -18.26 11.07
N VAL A 32 5.64 -17.50 10.00
CA VAL A 32 4.31 -16.92 9.80
C VAL A 32 3.25 -18.02 9.69
N LEU A 33 3.55 -19.14 9.00
CA LEU A 33 2.65 -20.29 8.92
C LEU A 33 2.42 -20.94 10.28
N SER A 34 3.48 -21.17 11.05
CA SER A 34 3.37 -21.72 12.41
C SER A 34 2.49 -20.83 13.30
N ARG A 35 2.75 -19.51 13.31
CA ARG A 35 1.97 -18.54 14.09
C ARG A 35 0.51 -18.48 13.64
N TRP A 36 0.25 -18.68 12.35
CA TRP A 36 -1.12 -18.75 11.82
C TRP A 36 -1.87 -20.00 12.30
N GLU A 37 -1.21 -21.16 12.34
CA GLU A 37 -1.81 -22.37 12.92
C GLU A 37 -2.15 -22.18 14.41
N ASP A 38 -1.22 -21.61 15.19
CA ASP A 38 -1.45 -21.29 16.59
C ASP A 38 -2.63 -20.31 16.77
N TYR A 39 -2.72 -19.30 15.90
CA TYR A 39 -3.84 -18.34 15.91
C TYR A 39 -5.17 -19.00 15.58
N LYS A 40 -5.23 -19.89 14.58
CA LYS A 40 -6.45 -20.65 14.26
C LYS A 40 -6.92 -21.48 15.44
N GLN A 41 -5.99 -22.15 16.12
CA GLN A 41 -6.31 -22.95 17.29
C GLN A 41 -6.86 -22.07 18.43
N GLY A 42 -6.18 -20.97 18.75
CA GLY A 42 -6.65 -20.02 19.76
C GLY A 42 -8.02 -19.39 19.43
N MET A 43 -8.30 -19.12 18.16
CA MET A 43 -9.62 -18.65 17.72
C MET A 43 -10.70 -19.71 17.94
N ARG A 44 -10.45 -20.97 17.60
CA ARG A 44 -11.42 -22.06 17.82
C ARG A 44 -11.76 -22.24 19.29
N GLU A 45 -10.74 -22.24 20.15
CA GLU A 45 -10.91 -22.35 21.60
C GLU A 45 -11.69 -21.15 22.15
N LYS A 46 -11.31 -19.93 21.74
CA LYS A 46 -11.96 -18.70 22.18
C LYS A 46 -13.45 -18.67 21.82
N TYR A 47 -13.84 -19.24 20.69
CA TYR A 47 -15.21 -19.21 20.18
C TYR A 47 -15.94 -20.55 20.30
N GLU A 48 -15.40 -21.51 21.06
CA GLU A 48 -16.00 -22.84 21.26
C GLU A 48 -17.42 -22.76 21.84
N PHE A 49 -17.67 -21.73 22.67
CA PHE A 49 -18.97 -21.46 23.28
C PHE A 49 -20.09 -21.09 22.28
N LEU A 50 -19.75 -20.75 21.03
CA LEU A 50 -20.73 -20.44 20.01
C LEU A 50 -21.48 -21.71 19.59
N GLN A 51 -22.73 -21.83 20.02
CA GLN A 51 -23.57 -22.98 19.72
C GLN A 51 -24.16 -22.95 18.30
N ASP A 52 -24.23 -21.76 17.70
CA ASP A 52 -24.74 -21.58 16.35
C ASP A 52 -23.79 -22.24 15.32
N LYS A 53 -24.33 -23.17 14.54
CA LYS A 53 -23.57 -23.90 13.52
C LYS A 53 -23.17 -22.99 12.35
N GLN A 54 -24.07 -22.10 11.91
CA GLN A 54 -23.81 -21.19 10.80
C GLN A 54 -22.66 -20.23 11.13
N ILE A 55 -22.63 -19.71 12.36
CA ILE A 55 -21.56 -18.80 12.78
C ILE A 55 -20.20 -19.53 12.81
N ARG A 56 -20.17 -20.79 13.28
CA ARG A 56 -18.96 -21.62 13.26
C ARG A 56 -18.49 -21.94 11.85
N ASP A 57 -19.40 -22.32 10.96
CA ASP A 57 -19.08 -22.62 9.56
C ASP A 57 -18.56 -21.36 8.84
N ASN A 58 -19.14 -20.19 9.11
CA ASN A 58 -18.65 -18.91 8.59
C ASN A 58 -17.25 -18.56 9.11
N MET A 59 -16.99 -18.80 10.40
CA MET A 59 -15.67 -18.59 11.01
C MET A 59 -14.61 -19.51 10.38
N GLU A 60 -14.89 -20.81 10.26
CA GLU A 60 -13.98 -21.74 9.58
C GLU A 60 -13.78 -21.38 8.10
N GLY A 61 -14.84 -20.94 7.43
CA GLY A 61 -14.75 -20.40 6.07
C GLY A 61 -13.76 -19.23 5.98
N PHE A 62 -13.89 -18.26 6.88
CA PHE A 62 -12.98 -17.12 6.96
C PHE A 62 -11.53 -17.56 7.24
N LEU A 63 -11.30 -18.39 8.26
CA LEU A 63 -9.96 -18.90 8.60
C LEU A 63 -9.34 -19.67 7.42
N ASN A 64 -10.12 -20.44 6.68
CA ASN A 64 -9.60 -21.17 5.52
C ASN A 64 -9.26 -20.24 4.34
N ILE A 65 -10.06 -19.20 4.10
CA ILE A 65 -9.78 -18.22 3.03
C ILE A 65 -8.48 -17.47 3.33
N VAL A 66 -8.36 -16.91 4.53
CA VAL A 66 -7.16 -16.17 4.96
C VAL A 66 -5.95 -17.11 5.01
N GLY A 67 -6.13 -18.33 5.51
CA GLY A 67 -5.06 -19.33 5.55
C GLY A 67 -4.51 -19.70 4.18
N LYS A 68 -5.35 -19.78 3.14
CA LYS A 68 -4.89 -20.00 1.76
C LYS A 68 -4.06 -18.83 1.23
N GLN A 69 -4.40 -17.60 1.60
CA GLN A 69 -3.62 -16.41 1.22
C GLN A 69 -2.26 -16.40 1.92
N ILE A 70 -2.23 -16.67 3.23
CA ILE A 70 -0.98 -16.74 4.01
C ILE A 70 -0.08 -17.89 3.53
N ALA A 71 -0.65 -19.05 3.19
CA ALA A 71 0.09 -20.21 2.70
C ALA A 71 0.80 -19.98 1.36
N ASN A 72 0.32 -19.05 0.54
CA ASN A 72 0.94 -18.68 -0.71
C ASN A 72 1.84 -17.45 -0.50
N GLU A 73 3.16 -17.67 -0.45
CA GLU A 73 4.13 -16.60 -0.19
C GLU A 73 3.99 -15.42 -1.16
N SER A 74 3.80 -15.70 -2.45
CA SER A 74 3.65 -14.65 -3.46
C SER A 74 2.37 -13.84 -3.27
N ALA A 75 1.26 -14.49 -2.89
CA ALA A 75 0.01 -13.80 -2.58
C ALA A 75 0.13 -12.95 -1.31
N LEU A 76 0.78 -13.48 -0.27
CA LEU A 76 1.04 -12.76 0.97
C LEU A 76 1.95 -11.55 0.73
N LEU A 77 3.02 -11.72 -0.05
CA LEU A 77 3.93 -10.65 -0.42
C LEU A 77 3.22 -9.55 -1.21
N ALA A 78 2.40 -9.92 -2.20
CA ALA A 78 1.60 -8.96 -2.95
C ALA A 78 0.62 -8.19 -2.04
N GLU A 79 0.02 -8.85 -1.04
CA GLU A 79 -0.81 -8.14 -0.06
C GLU A 79 0.00 -7.17 0.80
N LEU A 80 1.16 -7.60 1.30
CA LEU A 80 2.03 -6.78 2.13
C LEU A 80 2.53 -5.54 1.37
N GLN A 81 2.87 -5.68 0.10
CA GLN A 81 3.31 -4.58 -0.78
C GLN A 81 2.26 -3.47 -0.93
N LEU A 82 0.98 -3.76 -0.71
CA LEU A 82 -0.09 -2.75 -0.73
C LEU A 82 -0.22 -1.99 0.59
N LYS A 83 0.41 -2.45 1.68
CA LYS A 83 0.26 -1.83 3.00
C LYS A 83 1.26 -0.69 3.16
N LEU A 84 0.77 0.43 3.70
CA LEU A 84 1.57 1.63 3.92
C LEU A 84 2.88 1.40 4.71
N PRO A 85 2.93 0.59 5.79
CA PRO A 85 4.19 0.30 6.46
C PRO A 85 5.23 -0.36 5.56
N PHE A 86 4.81 -1.23 4.65
CA PHE A 86 5.70 -1.90 3.71
C PHE A 86 6.27 -0.90 2.71
N LEU A 87 5.42 -0.06 2.13
CA LEU A 87 5.81 1.01 1.21
C LEU A 87 6.81 2.00 1.82
N LEU A 88 6.74 2.23 3.15
CA LEU A 88 7.66 3.13 3.84
C LEU A 88 8.99 2.48 4.20
N LEU A 89 8.99 1.16 4.46
CA LEU A 89 10.21 0.42 4.83
C LEU A 89 11.01 -0.02 3.60
N PHE A 90 10.32 -0.46 2.54
CA PHE A 90 10.91 -1.08 1.37
C PHE A 90 10.66 -0.22 0.13
N ASP A 91 11.54 0.77 -0.07
CA ASP A 91 11.49 1.69 -1.22
C ASP A 91 12.91 1.94 -1.75
N LYS A 92 13.03 2.72 -2.83
CA LYS A 92 14.26 3.05 -3.57
C LYS A 92 15.45 3.45 -2.70
N HIS A 93 15.20 4.05 -1.53
CA HIS A 93 16.26 4.41 -0.58
C HIS A 93 17.10 3.21 -0.12
N LEU A 94 16.54 1.99 -0.08
CA LEU A 94 17.29 0.80 0.32
C LEU A 94 18.34 0.34 -0.69
N VAL A 95 18.21 0.74 -1.95
CA VAL A 95 19.00 0.17 -3.06
C VAL A 95 19.73 1.20 -3.91
N SER A 96 19.37 2.47 -3.77
CA SER A 96 19.99 3.57 -4.47
C SER A 96 20.20 4.77 -3.55
N SER A 97 21.39 5.35 -3.64
CA SER A 97 21.70 6.66 -3.06
C SER A 97 21.27 7.82 -3.97
N ASP A 98 20.94 7.53 -5.24
CA ASP A 98 20.52 8.51 -6.23
C ASP A 98 19.01 8.76 -6.15
N ILE A 99 18.62 9.51 -5.11
CA ILE A 99 17.24 9.94 -4.92
C ILE A 99 17.03 11.22 -5.74
N SER A 100 16.30 11.08 -6.85
CA SER A 100 15.99 12.19 -7.76
C SER A 100 14.50 12.48 -7.83
N ALA A 101 14.14 13.65 -8.35
CA ALA A 101 12.75 13.96 -8.66
C ALA A 101 12.27 13.10 -9.84
N SER A 102 11.07 12.55 -9.72
CA SER A 102 10.52 11.64 -10.72
C SER A 102 9.00 11.69 -10.72
N THR A 103 8.39 11.28 -11.84
CA THR A 103 6.96 11.01 -11.92
C THR A 103 6.78 9.56 -12.33
N GLU A 104 5.91 8.83 -11.64
CA GLU A 104 5.62 7.43 -11.92
C GLU A 104 4.11 7.16 -11.86
N GLN A 105 3.66 6.19 -12.64
CA GLN A 105 2.30 5.66 -12.55
C GLN A 105 2.33 4.42 -11.67
N GLN A 106 1.48 4.39 -10.64
CA GLN A 106 1.36 3.27 -9.73
C GLN A 106 -0.07 2.76 -9.71
N GLU A 107 -0.28 1.45 -9.77
CA GLU A 107 -1.61 0.87 -9.53
C GLU A 107 -1.98 1.06 -8.05
N PHE A 108 -3.03 1.82 -7.80
CA PHE A 108 -3.58 2.03 -6.48
C PHE A 108 -4.74 1.09 -6.23
N SER A 109 -4.70 0.37 -5.10
CA SER A 109 -5.78 -0.49 -4.63
C SER A 109 -6.48 0.18 -3.47
N SER A 110 -7.78 0.43 -3.59
CA SER A 110 -8.57 1.20 -2.62
C SER A 110 -8.77 0.44 -1.30
N PRO A 111 -8.32 0.98 -0.15
CA PRO A 111 -8.68 0.41 1.14
C PRO A 111 -10.15 0.64 1.54
N LEU A 112 -10.83 1.66 1.02
CA LEU A 112 -12.22 2.00 1.34
C LEU A 112 -13.23 1.18 0.53
N PHE A 113 -12.90 0.83 -0.72
CA PHE A 113 -13.77 0.11 -1.64
C PHE A 113 -13.17 -1.20 -2.12
N ASP A 114 -13.80 -2.30 -1.74
CA ASP A 114 -13.33 -3.66 -2.04
C ASP A 114 -13.23 -3.90 -3.57
N HIS A 115 -12.12 -4.49 -4.02
CA HIS A 115 -11.85 -4.83 -5.42
C HIS A 115 -11.82 -3.64 -6.41
N ILE A 116 -11.51 -2.45 -5.92
CA ILE A 116 -11.27 -1.27 -6.74
C ILE A 116 -9.77 -1.04 -6.89
N THR A 117 -9.28 -1.06 -8.13
CA THR A 117 -7.93 -0.61 -8.48
C THR A 117 -7.98 0.39 -9.64
N PHE A 118 -7.05 1.34 -9.66
CA PHE A 118 -6.88 2.30 -10.74
C PHE A 118 -5.47 2.92 -10.72
N PRO A 119 -4.95 3.42 -11.86
CA PRO A 119 -3.66 4.08 -11.89
C PRO A 119 -3.72 5.43 -11.14
N LEU A 120 -2.73 5.66 -10.27
CA LEU A 120 -2.42 6.96 -9.68
C LEU A 120 -1.09 7.48 -10.24
N GLU A 121 -1.08 8.76 -10.61
CA GLU A 121 0.16 9.44 -10.94
C GLU A 121 0.79 9.98 -9.65
N LEU A 122 2.00 9.50 -9.34
CA LEU A 122 2.78 9.89 -8.18
C LEU A 122 3.95 10.76 -8.62
N ARG A 123 4.14 11.88 -7.91
CA ARG A 123 5.25 12.79 -8.11
C ARG A 123 6.18 12.75 -6.89
N GLN A 124 7.44 12.51 -7.16
CA GLN A 124 8.52 12.58 -6.19
C GLN A 124 9.30 13.89 -6.32
N GLU A 125 9.53 14.56 -5.20
CA GLU A 125 10.21 15.85 -5.13
C GLU A 125 11.23 15.89 -3.99
N ILE A 126 12.38 16.52 -4.23
CA ILE A 126 13.37 16.80 -3.20
C ILE A 126 12.95 18.09 -2.48
N VAL A 127 12.64 17.98 -1.19
CA VAL A 127 12.24 19.12 -0.36
C VAL A 127 13.47 19.84 0.20
N LYS A 128 14.47 19.07 0.61
CA LYS A 128 15.72 19.62 1.18
C LYS A 128 16.85 18.64 0.99
N GLU A 129 18.01 19.15 0.59
CA GLU A 129 19.26 18.39 0.52
C GLU A 129 20.35 19.09 1.34
N THR A 130 21.09 18.31 2.13
CA THR A 130 22.24 18.77 2.91
C THR A 130 23.43 17.83 2.69
N PRO A 131 24.64 18.17 3.18
CA PRO A 131 25.77 17.25 3.12
C PRO A 131 25.55 15.91 3.85
N THR A 132 24.58 15.81 4.76
CA THR A 132 24.38 14.61 5.60
C THR A 132 23.03 13.93 5.39
N GLU A 133 22.04 14.64 4.84
CA GLU A 133 20.65 14.20 4.81
C GLU A 133 19.93 14.67 3.55
N ILE A 134 19.01 13.83 3.09
CA ILE A 134 18.07 14.13 2.00
C ILE A 134 16.65 13.99 2.56
N LEU A 135 15.83 15.01 2.28
CA LEU A 135 14.41 15.02 2.56
C LEU A 135 13.66 15.09 1.24
N PHE A 136 12.80 14.11 1.01
CA PHE A 136 11.99 14.04 -0.21
C PHE A 136 10.57 13.58 0.10
N THR A 137 9.66 13.89 -0.81
CA THR A 137 8.24 13.55 -0.72
C THR A 137 7.78 12.85 -1.97
N ARG A 138 6.88 11.89 -1.85
CA ARG A 138 6.14 11.27 -2.95
C ARG A 138 4.66 11.46 -2.68
N HIS A 139 3.95 12.16 -3.56
CA HIS A 139 2.53 12.44 -3.40
C HIS A 139 1.78 12.23 -4.70
N ASN A 140 0.49 11.90 -4.63
CA ASN A 140 -0.32 11.86 -5.84
C ASN A 140 -0.54 13.28 -6.37
N VAL A 141 -0.49 13.41 -7.70
CA VAL A 141 -1.06 14.56 -8.38
C VAL A 141 -2.54 14.31 -8.66
N ALA A 142 -3.29 15.38 -8.93
CA ALA A 142 -4.70 15.28 -9.30
C ALA A 142 -4.85 14.33 -10.50
N THR A 143 -5.29 13.11 -10.22
CA THR A 143 -5.43 12.05 -11.21
C THR A 143 -6.91 11.89 -11.54
N GLU A 144 -7.25 11.91 -12.84
CA GLU A 144 -8.61 11.59 -13.27
C GLU A 144 -8.86 10.08 -13.09
N ILE A 145 -9.71 9.74 -12.11
CA ILE A 145 -10.12 8.35 -11.90
C ILE A 145 -10.97 7.91 -13.10
N PRO A 146 -10.70 6.73 -13.70
CA PRO A 146 -11.46 6.23 -14.83
C PRO A 146 -12.97 6.18 -14.55
N LYS A 147 -13.79 6.58 -15.53
CA LYS A 147 -15.25 6.73 -15.36
C LYS A 147 -15.95 5.42 -15.01
N ASP A 148 -15.47 4.31 -15.55
CA ASP A 148 -15.96 2.96 -15.24
C ASP A 148 -15.62 2.56 -13.79
N VAL A 149 -14.43 2.90 -13.31
CA VAL A 149 -14.03 2.70 -11.91
C VAL A 149 -14.90 3.54 -10.98
N LEU A 150 -15.14 4.81 -11.29
CA LEU A 150 -16.03 5.68 -10.51
C LEU A 150 -17.46 5.12 -10.40
N LYS A 151 -18.00 4.55 -11.48
CA LYS A 151 -19.32 3.89 -11.44
C LYS A 151 -19.34 2.70 -10.48
N ARG A 152 -18.30 1.86 -10.51
CA ARG A 152 -18.19 0.71 -9.60
C ARG A 152 -18.05 1.16 -8.14
N ILE A 153 -17.29 2.22 -7.88
CA ILE A 153 -17.21 2.85 -6.55
C ILE A 153 -18.58 3.32 -6.09
N GLU A 154 -19.33 4.01 -6.95
CA GLU A 154 -20.69 4.48 -6.64
C GLU A 154 -21.66 3.32 -6.36
N GLU A 155 -21.58 2.22 -7.12
CA GLU A 155 -22.37 1.00 -6.89
C GLU A 155 -22.07 0.39 -5.52
N ILE A 156 -20.80 0.22 -5.16
CA ILE A 156 -20.38 -0.29 -3.85
C ILE A 156 -20.83 0.68 -2.75
N TYR A 157 -20.69 1.99 -2.98
CA TYR A 157 -21.15 3.02 -2.05
C TYR A 157 -22.64 2.89 -1.74
N ASN A 158 -23.46 2.80 -2.78
CA ASN A 158 -24.90 2.70 -2.68
C ASN A 158 -25.37 1.41 -1.97
N GLN A 159 -24.61 0.31 -2.12
CA GLN A 159 -24.92 -0.96 -1.46
C GLN A 159 -24.48 -0.99 0.01
N LYS A 160 -23.25 -0.53 0.30
CA LYS A 160 -22.60 -0.74 1.61
C LYS A 160 -22.76 0.44 2.56
N TYR A 161 -22.72 1.68 2.06
CA TYR A 161 -22.61 2.87 2.91
C TYR A 161 -23.89 3.71 2.92
N LYS A 162 -24.54 3.90 1.76
CA LYS A 162 -25.76 4.71 1.65
C LYS A 162 -26.89 4.30 2.61
N PRO A 163 -27.17 2.99 2.88
CA PRO A 163 -28.21 2.61 3.82
C PRO A 163 -27.98 3.13 5.25
N THR A 164 -26.71 3.34 5.63
CA THR A 164 -26.31 3.82 6.96
C THR A 164 -26.13 5.34 6.98
N VAL A 165 -25.50 5.89 5.94
CA VAL A 165 -25.16 7.33 5.86
C VAL A 165 -26.38 8.17 5.47
N GLY A 166 -27.30 7.64 4.66
CA GLY A 166 -28.53 8.32 4.24
C GLY A 166 -28.36 9.36 3.13
N TYR A 167 -27.14 9.58 2.65
CA TYR A 167 -26.83 10.54 1.59
C TYR A 167 -26.43 9.85 0.28
N SER A 168 -26.71 10.52 -0.84
CA SER A 168 -26.29 10.05 -2.17
C SER A 168 -24.78 10.22 -2.35
N PHE A 169 -24.21 9.40 -3.24
CA PHE A 169 -22.83 9.55 -3.66
C PHE A 169 -22.58 10.96 -4.26
N SER A 170 -21.43 11.53 -3.95
CA SER A 170 -21.05 12.90 -4.34
C SER A 170 -19.82 12.86 -5.25
N THR A 171 -18.64 13.03 -4.68
CA THR A 171 -17.35 13.00 -5.37
C THR A 171 -16.42 12.12 -4.57
N TYR A 172 -15.68 11.28 -5.27
CA TYR A 172 -14.67 10.41 -4.67
C TYR A 172 -13.28 11.05 -4.84
N ASN A 173 -12.57 11.23 -3.72
CA ASN A 173 -11.22 11.79 -3.70
C ASN A 173 -10.25 10.79 -3.07
N VAL A 174 -9.03 10.80 -3.57
CA VAL A 174 -7.89 10.09 -2.96
C VAL A 174 -6.73 11.07 -2.80
N ASP A 175 -6.17 11.10 -1.60
CA ASP A 175 -4.95 11.80 -1.25
C ASP A 175 -3.94 10.77 -0.74
N TYR A 176 -2.75 10.80 -1.34
CA TYR A 176 -1.64 9.91 -1.06
C TYR A 176 -0.41 10.78 -0.87
N GLY A 177 0.23 10.66 0.28
CA GLY A 177 1.39 11.47 0.62
C GLY A 177 2.37 10.68 1.45
N ILE A 178 3.60 10.63 1.01
CA ILE A 178 4.72 10.06 1.75
C ILE A 178 5.84 11.09 1.82
N ARG A 179 6.49 11.16 2.97
CA ARG A 179 7.68 11.94 3.24
C ARG A 179 8.75 11.04 3.82
N PHE A 180 9.95 11.13 3.27
CA PHE A 180 11.12 10.40 3.70
C PHE A 180 12.23 11.36 4.12
N GLN A 181 12.94 10.99 5.18
CA GLN A 181 14.20 11.58 5.59
C GLN A 181 15.24 10.47 5.72
N THR A 182 16.24 10.51 4.85
CA THR A 182 17.34 9.54 4.80
C THR A 182 18.67 10.25 5.08
N ASP A 183 19.70 9.49 5.39
CA ASP A 183 21.06 9.98 5.22
C ASP A 183 21.40 10.20 3.73
N ARG A 184 22.46 10.97 3.47
CA ARG A 184 22.90 11.27 2.10
C ARG A 184 23.33 10.04 1.32
N GLU A 185 23.87 9.04 2.01
CA GLU A 185 24.24 7.77 1.38
C GLU A 185 23.00 6.91 1.04
N GLY A 186 21.80 7.30 1.47
CA GLY A 186 20.53 6.60 1.22
C GLY A 186 20.32 5.36 2.10
N VAL A 187 21.38 4.85 2.71
CA VAL A 187 21.41 3.56 3.41
C VAL A 187 20.50 3.51 4.64
N PHE A 188 20.36 4.62 5.38
CA PHE A 188 19.61 4.65 6.63
C PHE A 188 18.42 5.59 6.59
N LEU A 189 17.23 4.99 6.65
CA LEU A 189 15.99 5.72 6.92
C LEU A 189 16.00 6.28 8.35
N ARG A 190 15.94 7.61 8.47
CA ARG A 190 15.85 8.30 9.77
C ARG A 190 14.41 8.46 10.21
N GLU A 191 13.58 8.91 9.28
CA GLU A 191 12.15 9.08 9.48
C GLU A 191 11.41 8.85 8.17
N ALA A 192 10.26 8.20 8.23
CA ALA A 192 9.28 8.18 7.14
C ALA A 192 7.89 8.43 7.70
N GLN A 193 7.10 9.21 6.97
CA GLN A 193 5.71 9.47 7.30
C GLN A 193 4.89 9.22 6.04
N GLY A 194 3.85 8.41 6.16
CA GLY A 194 2.93 8.14 5.06
C GLY A 194 1.50 8.42 5.48
N SER A 195 0.68 8.83 4.52
CA SER A 195 -0.76 8.99 4.66
C SER A 195 -1.48 8.60 3.38
N ILE A 196 -2.59 7.89 3.55
CA ILE A 196 -3.58 7.62 2.51
C ILE A 196 -4.92 8.07 3.05
N THR A 197 -5.57 9.01 2.37
CA THR A 197 -6.95 9.42 2.65
C THR A 197 -7.81 9.13 1.43
N GLU A 198 -8.90 8.40 1.64
CA GLU A 198 -9.96 8.21 0.66
C GLU A 198 -11.25 8.78 1.22
N GLU A 199 -12.02 9.47 0.40
CA GLU A 199 -13.30 10.00 0.83
C GLU A 199 -14.35 10.05 -0.28
N VAL A 200 -15.59 9.85 0.12
CA VAL A 200 -16.76 10.36 -0.59
C VAL A 200 -17.15 11.65 0.09
N VAL A 201 -16.96 12.79 -0.58
CA VAL A 201 -17.05 14.13 0.01
C VAL A 201 -18.37 14.32 0.77
N ASN A 202 -18.26 14.76 2.02
CA ASN A 202 -19.37 14.96 2.97
C ASN A 202 -20.09 13.68 3.45
N ASN A 203 -19.59 12.49 3.10
CA ASN A 203 -20.25 11.22 3.45
C ASN A 203 -19.34 10.30 4.29
N THR A 204 -18.34 9.69 3.66
CA THR A 204 -17.49 8.66 4.28
C THR A 204 -16.03 9.02 4.03
N ARG A 205 -15.19 8.87 5.06
CA ARG A 205 -13.74 9.09 4.96
C ARG A 205 -12.98 7.96 5.64
N LEU A 206 -11.97 7.45 4.94
CA LEU A 206 -10.95 6.56 5.49
C LEU A 206 -9.62 7.32 5.46
N ALA A 207 -8.92 7.32 6.60
CA ALA A 207 -7.58 7.89 6.70
C ALA A 207 -6.66 6.88 7.39
N ILE A 208 -5.57 6.56 6.71
CA ILE A 208 -4.49 5.70 7.21
C ILE A 208 -3.25 6.57 7.29
N SER A 209 -2.63 6.61 8.46
CA SER A 209 -1.37 7.34 8.66
C SER A 209 -0.37 6.44 9.38
N PHE A 210 0.88 6.48 8.96
CA PHE A 210 1.95 5.73 9.59
C PHE A 210 3.21 6.58 9.71
N THR A 211 3.95 6.40 10.81
CA THR A 211 5.20 7.12 11.06
C THR A 211 6.23 6.13 11.55
N LEU A 212 7.35 6.07 10.84
CA LEU A 212 8.54 5.32 11.18
C LEU A 212 9.62 6.29 11.63
N ARG A 213 10.27 5.97 12.74
CA ARG A 213 11.42 6.72 13.24
C ARG A 213 12.51 5.75 13.65
N LYS A 214 13.75 6.07 13.31
CA LYS A 214 14.91 5.34 13.80
C LYS A 214 14.94 5.42 15.32
N ILE A 215 14.98 4.26 15.97
CA ILE A 215 15.17 4.16 17.43
C ILE A 215 16.61 4.56 17.73
N GLN A 216 16.79 5.44 18.72
CA GLN A 216 18.10 5.87 19.24
C GLN A 216 18.55 4.98 20.38
#